data_AF-A0A9E5KN74-F1
#
_entry.id   AF-A0A9E5KN74-F1
#
_cell.length_a   1.000
_cell.length_b   1.000
_cell.length_c   1.000
_cell.angle_alpha   90.00
_cell.angle_beta   90.00
_cell.angle_gamma   90.00
#
_symmetry.space_group_name_H-M   'P 1'
#
loop_
_entity.id
_entity.type
_entity.pdbx_description
1 polymer ?
#
loop_
_entity_poly.entity_id
_entity_poly.type
_entity_poly.pdbx_seq_one_letter_code
_entity_poly.pdbx_strand_id
1 'polypeptide(L)'
;MYGLITTGRPMAIFTKPKAGQPTHHIELAMNTKTNRAEVTFDKEVKDFPPERLRKLSAGTRALAEQSGFLTATEFPTGTSVSIELDGKYQRGRGSVDEFLELTAIANPHARIVFVPPTRVTEDDEPDVLTAAEASAAAVAKVTTETNGVIVFPRGVHELPRETKEIQPHPKGIELGILLQMLKDYEATEKGGTLFKFLQDCFCRVSASTASGMCEAIGLTSRTKVADVGPPQAEKLFKVFQESKLAPPPTDCLAPIGVRQLLAGMLKGVRAEFYAASSREADVYRGRPFQIEAAIAFGGELPGDETARVIRFANRVPLLFQQSACSSFKA
;
A
#
# COMPACT_ATOMS: atom_id res chain seq x y z
N MET A 1 -10.76 -8.90 -12.44
CA MET A 1 -10.65 -9.27 -13.87
C MET A 1 -10.10 -10.67 -14.06
N TYR A 2 -8.85 -10.97 -13.63
CA TYR A 2 -8.24 -12.31 -13.84
C TYR A 2 -9.12 -13.48 -13.35
N GLY A 3 -9.59 -13.44 -12.10
CA GLY A 3 -10.45 -14.51 -11.56
C GLY A 3 -11.75 -14.75 -12.34
N LEU A 4 -12.39 -13.67 -12.83
CA LEU A 4 -13.57 -13.77 -13.69
C LEU A 4 -13.25 -14.41 -15.04
N ILE A 5 -12.07 -14.12 -15.60
CA ILE A 5 -11.63 -14.68 -16.88
C ILE A 5 -11.31 -16.18 -16.75
N THR A 6 -10.67 -16.59 -15.66
CA THR A 6 -10.26 -18.00 -15.48
C THR A 6 -11.40 -18.89 -15.05
N THR A 7 -12.24 -18.43 -14.10
CA THR A 7 -13.28 -19.28 -13.47
C THR A 7 -14.70 -18.97 -13.93
N GLY A 8 -14.91 -17.81 -14.58
CA GLY A 8 -16.25 -17.32 -14.92
C GLY A 8 -17.09 -16.87 -13.71
N ARG A 9 -16.57 -16.98 -12.48
CA ARG A 9 -17.34 -16.66 -11.27
C ARG A 9 -17.21 -15.19 -10.88
N PRO A 10 -18.30 -14.54 -10.45
CA PRO A 10 -18.25 -13.18 -9.95
C PRO A 10 -17.46 -13.10 -8.64
N MET A 11 -16.93 -11.91 -8.36
CA MET A 11 -16.30 -11.63 -7.07
C MET A 11 -17.39 -11.41 -6.02
N ALA A 12 -17.30 -12.07 -4.87
CA ALA A 12 -18.21 -11.90 -3.75
C ALA A 12 -17.63 -10.92 -2.72
N ILE A 13 -18.38 -9.88 -2.38
CA ILE A 13 -18.03 -8.85 -1.40
C ILE A 13 -19.05 -8.87 -0.28
N PHE A 14 -18.58 -9.03 0.96
CA PHE A 14 -19.38 -8.81 2.16
C PHE A 14 -18.87 -7.55 2.84
N THR A 15 -19.68 -6.50 2.90
CA THR A 15 -19.26 -5.20 3.45
C THR A 15 -20.21 -4.72 4.54
N LYS A 16 -19.64 -4.26 5.65
CA LYS A 16 -20.34 -3.65 6.77
C LYS A 16 -19.63 -2.35 7.16
N PRO A 17 -20.04 -1.20 6.59
CA PRO A 17 -19.28 0.05 6.73
C PRO A 17 -19.24 0.59 8.17
N LYS A 18 -20.31 0.38 8.95
CA LYS A 18 -20.42 0.80 10.36
C LYS A 18 -21.05 -0.29 11.23
N ALA A 19 -20.74 -0.27 12.52
CA ALA A 19 -21.11 -1.38 13.43
C ALA A 19 -22.62 -1.60 13.52
N GLY A 20 -23.41 -0.52 13.44
CA GLY A 20 -24.86 -0.55 13.45
C GLY A 20 -25.54 -0.59 12.07
N GLN A 21 -24.78 -0.65 10.97
CA GLN A 21 -25.36 -0.75 9.63
C GLN A 21 -25.56 -2.22 9.20
N PRO A 22 -26.52 -2.50 8.30
CA PRO A 22 -26.66 -3.83 7.71
C PRO A 22 -25.40 -4.23 6.93
N THR A 23 -25.16 -5.53 6.82
CA THR A 23 -24.10 -6.04 5.96
C THR A 23 -24.67 -6.25 4.57
N HIS A 24 -23.95 -5.81 3.54
CA HIS A 24 -24.31 -6.08 2.15
C HIS A 24 -23.48 -7.24 1.60
N HIS A 25 -24.15 -8.22 0.98
CA HIS A 25 -23.52 -9.21 0.12
C HIS A 25 -23.72 -8.77 -1.33
N ILE A 26 -22.61 -8.42 -1.99
CA ILE A 26 -22.56 -7.92 -3.35
C ILE A 26 -21.76 -8.90 -4.21
N GLU A 27 -22.33 -9.35 -5.32
CA GLU A 27 -21.59 -10.06 -6.36
C GLU A 27 -21.32 -9.13 -7.53
N LEU A 28 -20.05 -9.00 -7.87
CA LEU A 28 -19.57 -8.08 -8.90
C LEU A 28 -18.93 -8.85 -10.05
N ALA A 29 -19.42 -8.59 -11.26
CA ALA A 29 -18.83 -9.04 -12.51
C ALA A 29 -18.34 -7.84 -13.33
N MET A 30 -17.36 -8.05 -14.21
CA MET A 30 -16.87 -7.01 -15.10
C MET A 30 -17.31 -7.32 -16.53
N ASN A 31 -18.05 -6.40 -17.13
CA ASN A 31 -18.35 -6.46 -18.55
C ASN A 31 -17.16 -5.91 -19.35
N THR A 32 -16.41 -6.82 -19.95
CA THR A 32 -15.19 -6.50 -20.70
C THR A 32 -15.47 -5.76 -22.01
N LYS A 33 -16.69 -5.85 -22.56
CA LYS A 33 -17.08 -5.12 -23.79
C LYS A 33 -17.33 -3.65 -23.52
N THR A 34 -17.96 -3.32 -22.40
CA THR A 34 -18.33 -1.94 -22.04
C THR A 34 -17.35 -1.30 -21.07
N ASN A 35 -16.37 -2.05 -20.57
CA ASN A 35 -15.45 -1.65 -19.51
C ASN A 35 -16.18 -1.12 -18.27
N ARG A 36 -17.31 -1.76 -17.91
CA ARG A 36 -18.13 -1.39 -16.75
C ARG A 36 -18.28 -2.57 -15.80
N ALA A 37 -18.28 -2.28 -14.51
CA ALA A 37 -18.65 -3.26 -13.50
C ALA A 37 -20.19 -3.39 -13.46
N GLU A 38 -20.66 -4.62 -13.36
CA GLU A 38 -22.08 -4.97 -13.24
C GLU A 38 -22.29 -5.69 -11.90
N VAL A 39 -23.25 -5.19 -11.13
CA VAL A 39 -23.69 -5.82 -9.88
C VAL A 39 -24.72 -6.88 -10.24
N THR A 40 -24.37 -8.15 -10.11
CA THR A 40 -25.25 -9.29 -10.42
C THR A 40 -26.13 -9.67 -9.24
N PHE A 41 -25.70 -9.33 -8.02
CA PHE A 41 -26.43 -9.60 -6.78
C PHE A 41 -26.09 -8.52 -5.75
N ASP A 42 -27.10 -8.01 -5.05
CA ASP A 42 -26.95 -7.16 -3.86
C ASP A 42 -28.10 -7.48 -2.89
N LYS A 43 -27.77 -7.99 -1.69
CA LYS A 43 -28.73 -8.19 -0.61
C LYS A 43 -28.14 -7.88 0.74
N GLU A 44 -28.99 -7.36 1.62
CA GLU A 44 -28.68 -7.26 3.04
C GLU A 44 -28.66 -8.66 3.68
N VAL A 45 -27.58 -8.94 4.42
CA VAL A 45 -27.36 -10.17 5.15
C VAL A 45 -26.97 -9.85 6.60
N LYS A 46 -27.18 -10.81 7.50
CA LYS A 46 -26.76 -10.69 8.91
C LYS A 46 -25.36 -11.27 9.17
N ASP A 47 -24.85 -12.07 8.22
CA ASP A 47 -23.58 -12.77 8.36
C ASP A 47 -22.40 -11.83 8.08
N PHE A 48 -21.69 -11.41 9.14
CA PHE A 48 -20.46 -10.65 9.04
C PHE A 48 -19.57 -10.79 10.29
N PRO A 49 -18.26 -11.04 10.15
CA PRO A 49 -17.61 -11.58 8.95
C PRO A 49 -18.20 -12.94 8.51
N PRO A 50 -18.09 -13.34 7.23
CA PRO A 50 -18.75 -14.54 6.73
C PRO A 50 -18.37 -15.81 7.50
N GLU A 51 -19.36 -16.52 8.04
CA GLU A 51 -19.17 -17.68 8.92
C GLU A 51 -18.34 -18.79 8.25
N ARG A 52 -18.49 -18.96 6.93
CA ARG A 52 -17.75 -19.96 6.13
C ARG A 52 -16.23 -19.84 6.30
N LEU A 53 -15.70 -18.64 6.52
CA LEU A 53 -14.25 -18.40 6.66
C LEU A 53 -13.70 -19.02 7.95
N ARG A 54 -14.51 -19.07 9.02
CA ARG A 54 -14.15 -19.69 10.30
C ARG A 54 -14.11 -21.22 10.22
N LYS A 55 -14.73 -21.82 9.19
CA LYS A 55 -14.88 -23.27 9.03
C LYS A 55 -14.00 -23.87 7.94
N LEU A 56 -13.15 -23.06 7.27
CA LEU A 56 -12.33 -23.46 6.12
C LEU A 56 -11.38 -24.64 6.39
N SER A 57 -10.68 -24.65 7.53
CA SER A 57 -9.69 -25.67 7.87
C SER A 57 -9.79 -26.05 9.34
N ALA A 58 -9.10 -27.12 9.74
CA ALA A 58 -9.00 -27.48 11.16
C ALA A 58 -8.37 -26.34 11.98
N GLY A 59 -7.39 -25.62 11.41
CA GLY A 59 -6.76 -24.47 12.06
C GLY A 59 -7.68 -23.27 12.21
N THR A 60 -8.52 -22.94 11.21
CA THR A 60 -9.46 -21.83 11.37
C THR A 60 -10.55 -22.13 12.41
N ARG A 61 -10.98 -23.39 12.52
CA ARG A 61 -11.89 -23.83 13.59
C ARG A 61 -11.25 -23.71 14.97
N ALA A 62 -10.02 -24.20 15.14
CA ALA A 62 -9.28 -24.09 16.40
C ALA A 62 -9.07 -22.61 16.81
N LEU A 63 -8.72 -21.74 15.86
CA LEU A 63 -8.55 -20.30 16.13
C LEU A 63 -9.87 -19.62 16.49
N ALA A 64 -10.99 -20.03 15.90
CA ALA A 64 -12.31 -19.51 16.23
C ALA A 64 -12.70 -19.87 17.67
N GLU A 65 -12.41 -21.09 18.11
CA GLU A 65 -12.67 -21.57 19.48
C GLU A 65 -11.77 -20.90 20.52
N GLN A 66 -10.48 -20.72 20.22
CA GLN A 66 -9.50 -20.22 21.20
C GLN A 66 -9.42 -18.69 21.28
N SER A 67 -9.52 -18.00 20.14
CA SER A 67 -9.14 -16.57 20.02
C SER A 67 -10.25 -15.68 19.46
N GLY A 68 -11.43 -16.23 19.15
CA GLY A 68 -12.53 -15.46 18.57
C GLY A 68 -12.30 -15.04 17.11
N PHE A 69 -11.55 -15.84 16.34
CA PHE A 69 -11.20 -15.57 14.94
C PHE A 69 -12.39 -15.17 14.07
N LEU A 70 -12.31 -13.97 13.49
CA LEU A 70 -13.31 -13.38 12.59
C LEU A 70 -14.70 -13.28 13.20
N THR A 71 -14.84 -13.12 14.51
CA THR A 71 -16.14 -12.96 15.19
C THR A 71 -16.75 -11.56 14.99
N ALA A 72 -18.07 -11.43 15.11
CA ALA A 72 -18.75 -10.14 15.00
C ALA A 72 -18.40 -9.16 16.15
N THR A 73 -17.95 -9.69 17.28
CA THR A 73 -17.46 -8.90 18.43
C THR A 73 -16.06 -8.34 18.16
N GLU A 74 -15.17 -9.14 17.57
CA GLU A 74 -13.82 -8.71 17.19
C GLU A 74 -13.84 -7.79 15.95
N PHE A 75 -14.75 -8.07 15.01
CA PHE A 75 -14.90 -7.33 13.75
C PHE A 75 -16.33 -6.78 13.60
N PRO A 76 -16.67 -5.72 14.34
CA PRO A 76 -18.00 -5.10 14.24
C PRO A 76 -18.23 -4.42 12.88
N THR A 77 -17.16 -4.11 12.14
CA THR A 77 -17.15 -3.47 10.80
C THR A 77 -16.05 -4.06 9.93
N GLY A 78 -16.16 -3.83 8.62
CA GLY A 78 -15.10 -4.13 7.66
C GLY A 78 -15.63 -4.59 6.30
N THR A 79 -14.72 -5.13 5.50
CA THR A 79 -15.02 -5.64 4.16
C THR A 79 -14.28 -6.95 3.95
N SER A 80 -15.00 -7.99 3.53
CA SER A 80 -14.46 -9.28 3.09
C SER A 80 -14.63 -9.40 1.59
N VAL A 81 -13.54 -9.66 0.88
CA VAL A 81 -13.53 -9.86 -0.58
C VAL A 81 -13.14 -11.30 -0.86
N SER A 82 -13.86 -11.96 -1.75
CA SER A 82 -13.57 -13.33 -2.20
C SER A 82 -13.58 -13.40 -3.71
N ILE A 83 -12.47 -13.88 -4.26
CA ILE A 83 -12.24 -14.02 -5.70
C ILE A 83 -11.84 -15.47 -5.93
N GLU A 84 -12.52 -16.13 -6.85
CA GLU A 84 -12.09 -17.44 -7.35
C GLU A 84 -11.22 -17.24 -8.59
N LEU A 85 -10.06 -17.88 -8.62
CA LEU A 85 -9.09 -17.77 -9.71
C LEU A 85 -8.31 -19.08 -9.84
N ASP A 86 -7.78 -19.32 -11.03
CA ASP A 86 -6.86 -20.43 -11.26
C ASP A 86 -5.42 -19.97 -11.00
N GLY A 87 -4.66 -20.77 -10.26
CA GLY A 87 -3.27 -20.45 -9.95
C GLY A 87 -2.54 -21.60 -9.28
N LYS A 88 -1.21 -21.57 -9.36
CA LYS A 88 -0.34 -22.47 -8.60
C LYS A 88 0.13 -21.76 -7.33
N TYR A 89 -0.13 -22.35 -6.17
CA TYR A 89 0.48 -21.93 -4.92
C TYR A 89 1.90 -22.49 -4.89
N GLN A 90 2.89 -21.60 -4.79
CA GLN A 90 4.31 -21.94 -4.72
C GLN A 90 4.86 -21.41 -3.40
N ARG A 91 5.71 -22.18 -2.74
CA ARG A 91 6.44 -21.79 -1.53
C ARG A 91 7.86 -21.34 -1.85
N GLY A 92 8.56 -20.80 -0.85
CA GLY A 92 9.95 -20.36 -0.97
C GLY A 92 10.11 -18.91 -1.42
N ARG A 93 11.25 -18.57 -2.05
CA ARG A 93 11.55 -17.19 -2.46
C ARG A 93 10.58 -16.71 -3.56
N GLY A 94 10.07 -15.49 -3.41
CA GLY A 94 9.07 -14.91 -4.30
C GLY A 94 7.64 -15.40 -4.04
N SER A 95 7.39 -16.17 -2.98
CA SER A 95 6.08 -16.72 -2.65
C SER A 95 5.17 -15.72 -1.91
N VAL A 96 3.91 -16.13 -1.74
CA VAL A 96 2.93 -15.43 -0.90
C VAL A 96 3.38 -15.43 0.56
N ASP A 97 4.01 -16.51 1.03
CA ASP A 97 4.51 -16.66 2.38
C ASP A 97 5.59 -15.60 2.69
N GLU A 98 6.59 -15.47 1.81
CA GLU A 98 7.63 -14.43 1.94
C GLU A 98 7.01 -13.02 1.88
N PHE A 99 6.04 -12.80 0.98
CA PHE A 99 5.34 -11.52 0.90
C PHE A 99 4.69 -11.15 2.24
N LEU A 100 3.99 -12.08 2.88
CA LEU A 100 3.28 -11.85 4.14
C LEU A 100 4.24 -11.68 5.31
N GLU A 101 5.33 -12.44 5.35
CA GLU A 101 6.39 -12.28 6.35
C GLU A 101 7.00 -10.88 6.28
N LEU A 102 7.45 -10.45 5.11
CA LEU A 102 8.02 -9.12 4.92
C LEU A 102 7.00 -8.01 5.17
N THR A 103 5.73 -8.23 4.81
CA THR A 103 4.65 -7.28 5.12
C THR A 103 4.44 -7.15 6.62
N ALA A 104 4.54 -8.25 7.38
CA ALA A 104 4.45 -8.23 8.83
C ALA A 104 5.62 -7.51 9.50
N ILE A 105 6.83 -7.56 8.90
CA ILE A 105 8.00 -6.80 9.34
C ILE A 105 7.80 -5.30 9.09
N ALA A 106 7.36 -4.92 7.89
CA ALA A 106 7.15 -3.50 7.54
C ALA A 106 5.94 -2.87 8.26
N ASN A 107 4.99 -3.68 8.72
CA ASN A 107 3.76 -3.24 9.37
C ASN A 107 3.60 -3.92 10.75
N PRO A 108 4.48 -3.63 11.72
CA PRO A 108 4.46 -4.31 13.03
C PRO A 108 3.19 -3.98 13.84
N HIS A 109 2.45 -2.94 13.47
CA HIS A 109 1.17 -2.57 14.09
C HIS A 109 0.00 -3.43 13.58
N ALA A 110 0.18 -4.20 12.50
CA ALA A 110 -0.84 -5.05 11.92
C ALA A 110 -0.83 -6.46 12.52
N ARG A 111 -2.01 -7.09 12.59
CA ARG A 111 -2.16 -8.53 12.79
C ARG A 111 -2.54 -9.14 11.46
N ILE A 112 -1.79 -10.14 11.01
CA ILE A 112 -2.05 -10.84 9.76
C ILE A 112 -2.29 -12.31 10.11
N VAL A 113 -3.35 -12.91 9.56
CA VAL A 113 -3.63 -14.33 9.68
C VAL A 113 -3.69 -14.91 8.27
N PHE A 114 -2.86 -15.91 8.01
CA PHE A 114 -2.76 -16.56 6.72
C PHE A 114 -3.18 -18.02 6.83
N VAL A 115 -4.16 -18.39 6.00
CA VAL A 115 -4.67 -19.75 5.89
C VAL A 115 -4.20 -20.28 4.53
N PRO A 116 -3.11 -21.05 4.48
CA PRO A 116 -2.62 -21.63 3.23
C PRO A 116 -3.62 -22.66 2.68
N PRO A 117 -3.59 -22.94 1.37
CA PRO A 117 -4.41 -24.00 0.77
C PRO A 117 -4.03 -25.37 1.36
N THR A 118 -5.04 -26.22 1.60
CA THR A 118 -4.87 -27.53 2.27
C THR A 118 -4.34 -28.66 1.38
N ARG A 119 -4.30 -28.48 0.05
CA ARG A 119 -3.64 -29.42 -0.88
C ARG A 119 -2.26 -28.87 -1.24
N VAL A 120 -1.25 -29.28 -0.49
CA VAL A 120 0.15 -29.13 -0.91
C VAL A 120 0.43 -30.30 -1.86
N THR A 121 0.75 -30.01 -3.13
CA THR A 121 1.34 -31.01 -4.03
C THR A 121 2.74 -31.34 -3.53
N GLU A 122 3.07 -32.62 -3.41
CA GLU A 122 4.24 -33.18 -2.71
C GLU A 122 5.63 -32.82 -3.29
N ASP A 123 5.74 -31.86 -4.22
CA ASP A 123 6.96 -31.61 -5.00
C ASP A 123 7.71 -30.31 -4.64
N ASP A 124 7.50 -29.74 -3.45
CA ASP A 124 8.26 -28.56 -3.01
C ASP A 124 9.36 -28.99 -2.01
N GLU A 125 10.62 -28.84 -2.43
CA GLU A 125 11.81 -28.93 -1.57
C GLU A 125 11.64 -28.07 -0.30
N PRO A 126 11.96 -28.60 0.89
CA PRO A 126 11.92 -27.82 2.12
C PRO A 126 13.08 -26.81 2.11
N ASP A 127 12.77 -25.51 1.96
CA ASP A 127 13.78 -24.47 2.13
C ASP A 127 14.03 -24.20 3.63
N VAL A 128 15.29 -23.90 3.91
CA VAL A 128 16.03 -24.11 5.15
C VAL A 128 15.74 -23.00 6.15
N LEU A 129 14.68 -23.14 6.94
CA LEU A 129 14.58 -22.59 8.30
C LEU A 129 13.61 -23.50 9.07
N THR A 130 14.07 -24.70 9.39
CA THR A 130 13.37 -25.55 10.36
C THR A 130 13.27 -24.79 11.68
N ALA A 131 12.06 -24.80 12.23
CA ALA A 131 11.80 -24.41 13.61
C ALA A 131 12.67 -25.24 14.54
N ALA A 132 13.88 -24.74 14.84
CA ALA A 132 14.69 -25.27 15.92
C ALA A 132 13.99 -24.93 17.24
N GLU A 133 13.95 -25.95 18.08
CA GLU A 133 13.21 -26.06 19.33
C GLU A 133 13.35 -24.82 20.22
N ALA A 134 12.23 -24.48 20.86
CA ALA A 134 12.10 -23.32 21.74
C ALA A 134 13.14 -23.34 22.87
N SER A 135 14.07 -22.38 22.80
CA SER A 135 14.90 -21.97 23.93
C SER A 135 14.58 -20.50 24.26
N ALA A 136 14.39 -20.26 25.56
CA ALA A 136 13.79 -19.06 26.11
C ALA A 136 14.73 -17.86 26.10
N ALA A 137 14.35 -16.81 25.35
CA ALA A 137 14.80 -15.45 25.60
C ALA A 137 13.65 -14.47 25.29
N ALA A 138 13.30 -13.66 26.30
CA ALA A 138 12.40 -12.48 26.32
C ALA A 138 11.26 -12.40 25.27
N VAL A 139 10.02 -12.52 25.74
CA VAL A 139 8.76 -12.68 24.99
C VAL A 139 8.47 -11.53 24.00
N ALA A 140 9.10 -11.57 22.82
CA ALA A 140 8.51 -11.04 21.61
C ALA A 140 7.37 -11.99 21.20
N LYS A 141 6.19 -11.47 20.83
CA LYS A 141 5.12 -12.32 20.28
C LYS A 141 5.56 -12.85 18.91
N VAL A 142 6.14 -14.04 18.90
CA VAL A 142 6.64 -14.72 17.70
C VAL A 142 5.47 -15.11 16.81
N THR A 143 5.69 -15.18 15.50
CA THR A 143 4.74 -15.79 14.55
C THR A 143 4.38 -17.19 15.03
N THR A 144 3.10 -17.48 15.20
CA THR A 144 2.62 -18.78 15.68
C THR A 144 1.92 -19.52 14.55
N GLU A 145 2.19 -20.81 14.43
CA GLU A 145 1.45 -21.70 13.54
C GLU A 145 0.48 -22.57 14.36
N THR A 146 -0.78 -22.63 13.94
CA THR A 146 -1.82 -23.44 14.59
C THR A 146 -2.53 -24.29 13.54
N ASN A 147 -2.22 -25.59 13.49
CA ASN A 147 -2.79 -26.54 12.54
C ASN A 147 -2.73 -26.03 11.07
N GLY A 148 -1.56 -25.55 10.65
CA GLY A 148 -1.30 -25.02 9.31
C GLY A 148 -1.71 -23.56 9.10
N VAL A 149 -2.37 -22.90 10.06
CA VAL A 149 -2.69 -21.46 9.97
C VAL A 149 -1.59 -20.63 10.61
N ILE A 150 -1.04 -19.67 9.86
CA ILE A 150 0.05 -18.83 10.30
C ILE A 150 -0.52 -17.50 10.82
N VAL A 151 -0.18 -17.15 12.07
CA VAL A 151 -0.60 -15.91 12.71
C VAL A 151 0.63 -15.04 12.96
N PHE A 152 0.63 -13.87 12.32
CA PHE A 152 1.59 -12.80 12.54
C PHE A 152 0.96 -11.78 13.52
N PRO A 153 1.30 -11.82 14.82
CA PRO A 153 0.70 -10.93 15.82
C PRO A 153 1.20 -9.48 15.68
N ARG A 154 0.49 -8.52 16.28
CA ARG A 154 1.00 -7.15 16.39
C ARG A 154 2.27 -7.14 17.25
N GLY A 155 3.34 -6.56 16.73
CA GLY A 155 4.56 -6.23 17.47
C GLY A 155 4.47 -4.89 18.19
N VAL A 156 3.68 -3.94 17.67
CA VAL A 156 3.41 -2.65 18.31
C VAL A 156 1.92 -2.32 18.26
N HIS A 157 1.45 -1.46 19.17
CA HIS A 157 0.06 -0.97 19.17
C HIS A 157 -0.07 0.46 18.64
N GLU A 158 1.04 1.19 18.55
CA GLU A 158 1.09 2.53 17.98
C GLU A 158 0.85 2.48 16.47
N LEU A 159 -0.15 3.22 16.01
CA LEU A 159 -0.45 3.34 14.59
C LEU A 159 0.49 4.36 13.93
N PRO A 160 0.86 4.16 12.66
CA PRO A 160 1.51 5.18 11.85
C PRO A 160 0.69 6.47 11.80
N ARG A 161 1.36 7.59 11.59
CA ARG A 161 0.69 8.86 11.31
C ARG A 161 -0.10 8.76 10.00
N GLU A 162 -1.32 9.31 10.01
CA GLU A 162 -2.14 9.40 8.81
C GLU A 162 -1.50 10.37 7.81
N THR A 163 -1.37 9.92 6.56
CA THR A 163 -0.90 10.76 5.45
C THR A 163 -2.01 11.71 5.01
N LYS A 164 -1.64 12.94 4.66
CA LYS A 164 -2.55 13.89 4.03
C LYS A 164 -2.32 13.94 2.54
N GLU A 165 -3.41 14.01 1.78
CA GLU A 165 -3.32 14.32 0.36
C GLU A 165 -2.78 15.74 0.19
N ILE A 166 -1.85 15.91 -0.76
CA ILE A 166 -1.29 17.20 -1.12
C ILE A 166 -1.57 17.49 -2.59
N GLN A 167 -1.75 18.76 -2.90
CA GLN A 167 -1.78 19.20 -4.29
C GLN A 167 -0.40 19.00 -4.94
N PRO A 168 -0.34 18.71 -6.25
CA PRO A 168 0.93 18.52 -6.94
C PRO A 168 1.79 19.78 -6.85
N HIS A 169 3.10 19.58 -6.82
CA HIS A 169 4.05 20.68 -6.89
C HIS A 169 4.27 21.07 -8.37
N PRO A 170 4.39 22.37 -8.72
CA PRO A 170 4.56 22.80 -10.12
C PRO A 170 5.74 22.15 -10.86
N LYS A 171 6.86 21.88 -10.18
CA LYS A 171 8.01 21.16 -10.75
C LYS A 171 7.81 19.65 -10.97
N GLY A 172 6.76 19.08 -10.41
CA GLY A 172 6.52 17.63 -10.43
C GLY A 172 5.48 17.15 -11.43
N ILE A 173 4.90 18.07 -12.20
CA ILE A 173 4.01 17.73 -13.30
C ILE A 173 4.78 17.72 -14.63
N GLU A 174 4.21 17.03 -15.61
CA GLU A 174 4.65 17.07 -17.01
C GLU A 174 3.68 17.93 -17.82
N LEU A 175 4.11 18.40 -19.00
CA LEU A 175 3.29 19.26 -19.85
C LEU A 175 1.93 18.63 -20.20
N GLY A 176 1.90 17.32 -20.51
CA GLY A 176 0.65 16.61 -20.81
C GLY A 176 -0.32 16.61 -19.63
N ILE A 177 0.20 16.45 -18.41
CA ILE A 177 -0.61 16.52 -17.17
C ILE A 177 -1.13 17.93 -16.96
N LEU A 178 -0.29 18.97 -17.16
CA LEU A 178 -0.72 20.36 -17.05
C LEU A 178 -1.89 20.67 -18.00
N LEU A 179 -1.79 20.24 -19.25
CA LEU A 179 -2.85 20.42 -20.25
C LEU A 179 -4.14 19.71 -19.84
N GLN A 180 -4.04 18.50 -19.28
CA GLN A 180 -5.20 17.77 -18.77
C GLN A 180 -5.82 18.49 -17.57
N MET A 181 -5.00 18.95 -16.61
CA MET A 181 -5.46 19.71 -15.45
C MET A 181 -6.19 21.00 -15.84
N LEU A 182 -5.70 21.73 -16.84
CA LEU A 182 -6.38 22.93 -17.35
C LEU A 182 -7.78 22.59 -17.90
N LYS A 183 -7.90 21.51 -18.69
CA LYS A 183 -9.18 21.04 -19.24
C LYS A 183 -10.14 20.56 -18.14
N ASP A 184 -9.64 19.80 -17.18
CA ASP A 184 -10.44 19.28 -16.07
C ASP A 184 -10.95 20.43 -15.19
N TYR A 185 -10.11 21.44 -14.96
CA TYR A 185 -10.49 22.64 -14.21
C TYR A 185 -11.52 23.49 -14.97
N GLU A 186 -11.37 23.66 -16.28
CA GLU A 186 -12.37 24.34 -17.11
C GLU A 186 -13.74 23.63 -17.06
N ALA A 187 -13.74 22.30 -17.06
CA ALA A 187 -14.95 21.49 -17.02
C ALA A 187 -15.67 21.56 -15.66
N THR A 188 -14.92 21.65 -14.57
CA THR A 188 -15.44 21.66 -13.19
C THR A 188 -15.79 23.07 -12.71
N GLU A 189 -14.93 24.05 -12.97
CA GLU A 189 -15.03 25.43 -12.50
C GLU A 189 -15.35 26.38 -13.68
N LYS A 190 -16.63 26.49 -14.02
CA LYS A 190 -17.08 27.34 -15.15
C LYS A 190 -16.71 28.81 -14.93
N GLY A 191 -15.80 29.30 -15.78
CA GLY A 191 -15.31 30.68 -15.72
C GLY A 191 -14.18 30.91 -14.71
N GLY A 192 -13.58 29.83 -14.20
CA GLY A 192 -12.38 29.88 -13.36
C GLY A 192 -11.22 30.61 -14.05
N THR A 193 -10.47 31.38 -13.27
CA THR A 193 -9.30 32.13 -13.77
C THR A 193 -8.03 31.30 -13.66
N LEU A 194 -7.04 31.58 -14.50
CA LEU A 194 -5.73 30.95 -14.41
C LEU A 194 -5.08 31.19 -13.04
N PHE A 195 -5.28 32.38 -12.47
CA PHE A 195 -4.80 32.71 -11.12
C PHE A 195 -5.38 31.81 -10.04
N LYS A 196 -6.67 31.46 -10.14
CA LYS A 196 -7.35 30.60 -9.17
C LYS A 196 -6.98 29.14 -9.37
N PHE A 197 -6.90 28.67 -10.62
CA PHE A 197 -6.33 27.38 -10.98
C PHE A 197 -4.94 27.15 -10.37
N LEU A 198 -4.04 28.13 -10.52
CA LEU A 198 -2.69 28.04 -10.00
C LEU A 198 -2.62 27.88 -8.46
N GLN A 199 -3.58 28.45 -7.74
CA GLN A 199 -3.64 28.36 -6.28
C GLN A 199 -4.34 27.11 -5.77
N ASP A 200 -5.39 26.67 -6.46
CA ASP A 200 -6.21 25.55 -6.01
C ASP A 200 -5.58 24.20 -6.39
N CYS A 201 -4.96 24.14 -7.58
CA CYS A 201 -4.45 22.89 -8.14
C CYS A 201 -2.96 22.63 -7.83
N PHE A 202 -2.25 23.57 -7.20
CA PHE A 202 -0.83 23.40 -6.90
C PHE A 202 -0.49 23.78 -5.47
N CYS A 203 0.36 22.97 -4.83
CA CYS A 203 0.93 23.36 -3.54
C CYS A 203 2.04 24.40 -3.74
N ARG A 204 2.30 25.18 -2.69
CA ARG A 204 3.38 26.19 -2.64
C ARG A 204 3.24 27.33 -3.68
N VAL A 205 2.05 27.53 -4.22
CA VAL A 205 1.74 28.68 -5.07
C VAL A 205 0.92 29.68 -4.26
N SER A 206 1.57 30.77 -3.85
CA SER A 206 0.89 31.88 -3.17
C SER A 206 0.23 32.83 -4.18
N ALA A 207 -0.61 33.76 -3.72
CA ALA A 207 -1.21 34.78 -4.58
C ALA A 207 -0.15 35.60 -5.34
N SER A 208 0.96 36.00 -4.69
CA SER A 208 2.03 36.74 -5.38
C SER A 208 2.74 35.88 -6.42
N THR A 209 2.99 34.61 -6.10
CA THR A 209 3.58 33.63 -7.03
C THR A 209 2.68 33.41 -8.25
N ALA A 210 1.37 33.21 -8.04
CA ALA A 210 0.40 33.00 -9.11
C ALA A 210 0.30 34.23 -10.03
N SER A 211 0.26 35.45 -9.48
CA SER A 211 0.27 36.69 -10.27
C SER A 211 1.53 36.78 -11.12
N GLY A 212 2.71 36.56 -10.52
CA GLY A 212 3.98 36.60 -11.23
C GLY A 212 4.09 35.53 -12.33
N MET A 213 3.51 34.35 -12.13
CA MET A 213 3.45 33.31 -13.17
C MET A 213 2.54 33.73 -14.34
N CYS A 214 1.38 34.34 -14.07
CA CYS A 214 0.51 34.87 -15.13
C CYS A 214 1.23 35.97 -15.94
N GLU A 215 1.88 36.91 -15.26
CA GLU A 215 2.61 38.00 -15.89
C GLU A 215 3.78 37.49 -16.75
N ALA A 216 4.52 36.47 -16.26
CA ALA A 216 5.65 35.86 -16.98
C ALA A 216 5.26 35.23 -18.32
N ILE A 217 4.01 34.80 -18.48
CA ILE A 217 3.48 34.25 -19.73
C ILE A 217 2.69 35.28 -20.57
N GLY A 218 2.66 36.54 -20.14
CA GLY A 218 1.96 37.64 -20.81
C GLY A 218 0.44 37.62 -20.62
N LEU A 219 -0.05 36.98 -19.55
CA LEU A 219 -1.47 36.93 -19.19
C LEU A 219 -1.76 37.74 -17.92
N THR A 220 -3.03 38.02 -17.66
CA THR A 220 -3.47 38.72 -16.44
C THR A 220 -4.07 37.73 -15.45
N SER A 221 -4.11 38.09 -14.17
CA SER A 221 -4.78 37.26 -13.15
C SER A 221 -6.28 37.08 -13.38
N ARG A 222 -6.88 37.86 -14.29
CA ARG A 222 -8.30 37.78 -14.68
C ARG A 222 -8.54 36.88 -15.90
N THR A 223 -7.49 36.45 -16.59
CA THR A 223 -7.60 35.58 -17.76
C THR A 223 -8.24 34.26 -17.35
N LYS A 224 -9.26 33.81 -18.09
CA LYS A 224 -9.94 32.55 -17.82
C LYS A 224 -9.10 31.37 -18.28
N VAL A 225 -9.24 30.23 -17.61
CA VAL A 225 -8.55 28.99 -18.01
C VAL A 225 -8.93 28.57 -19.42
N ALA A 226 -10.20 28.76 -19.81
CA ALA A 226 -10.70 28.50 -21.17
C ALA A 226 -9.95 29.28 -22.28
N ASP A 227 -9.37 30.44 -21.93
CA ASP A 227 -8.63 31.28 -22.87
C ASP A 227 -7.14 30.90 -22.95
N VAL A 228 -6.68 29.92 -22.15
CA VAL A 228 -5.28 29.47 -22.11
C VAL A 228 -5.06 28.40 -23.17
N GLY A 229 -4.55 28.81 -24.33
CA GLY A 229 -4.19 27.91 -25.42
C GLY A 229 -2.92 27.09 -25.14
N PRO A 230 -2.63 26.07 -25.98
CA PRO A 230 -1.42 25.25 -25.86
C PRO A 230 -0.09 26.04 -25.82
N PRO A 231 0.12 27.09 -26.63
CA PRO A 231 1.36 27.87 -26.57
C PRO A 231 1.57 28.59 -25.22
N GLN A 232 0.48 29.04 -24.58
CA GLN A 232 0.54 29.65 -23.25
C GLN A 232 0.81 28.61 -22.17
N ALA A 233 0.23 27.41 -22.29
CA ALA A 233 0.48 26.30 -21.38
C ALA A 233 1.95 25.81 -21.44
N GLU A 234 2.56 25.77 -22.63
CA GLU A 234 3.98 25.45 -22.80
C GLU A 234 4.89 26.49 -22.11
N LYS A 235 4.57 27.78 -22.27
CA LYS A 235 5.28 28.87 -21.57
C LYS A 235 5.11 28.74 -20.06
N LEU A 236 3.89 28.46 -19.58
CA LEU A 236 3.61 28.26 -18.16
C LEU A 236 4.40 27.07 -17.60
N PHE A 237 4.48 25.98 -18.34
CA PHE A 237 5.27 24.82 -17.98
C PHE A 237 6.76 25.16 -17.85
N LYS A 238 7.30 25.94 -18.78
CA LYS A 238 8.69 26.42 -18.67
C LYS A 238 8.90 27.28 -17.42
N VAL A 239 7.96 28.18 -17.12
CA VAL A 239 7.97 28.99 -15.89
C VAL A 239 7.95 28.09 -14.64
N PHE A 240 7.18 27.00 -14.62
CA PHE A 240 7.17 26.05 -13.50
C PHE A 240 8.54 25.44 -13.25
N GLN A 241 9.25 25.03 -14.31
CA GLN A 241 10.58 24.41 -14.18
C GLN A 241 11.63 25.41 -13.67
N GLU A 242 11.57 26.67 -14.14
CA GLU A 242 12.52 27.73 -13.79
C GLU A 242 12.22 28.39 -12.43
N SER A 243 10.97 28.30 -11.96
CA SER A 243 10.54 28.94 -10.71
C SER A 243 11.29 28.42 -9.47
N LYS A 244 11.59 29.32 -8.53
CA LYS A 244 12.20 28.98 -7.24
C LYS A 244 11.11 28.90 -6.16
N LEU A 245 10.42 27.76 -6.12
CA LEU A 245 9.39 27.47 -5.13
C LEU A 245 9.96 26.75 -3.92
N ALA A 246 9.32 26.94 -2.76
CA ALA A 246 9.60 26.14 -1.57
C ALA A 246 9.28 24.65 -1.85
N PRO A 247 9.99 23.71 -1.19
CA PRO A 247 9.72 22.28 -1.39
C PRO A 247 8.28 21.90 -1.03
N PRO A 248 7.72 20.86 -1.68
CA PRO A 248 6.40 20.33 -1.34
C PRO A 248 6.31 19.96 0.15
N PRO A 249 5.10 20.02 0.73
CA PRO A 249 4.85 19.47 2.06
C PRO A 249 5.20 17.96 2.13
N THR A 250 5.66 17.49 3.28
CA THR A 250 6.09 16.10 3.52
C THR A 250 5.10 15.29 4.34
N ASP A 251 3.98 15.88 4.74
CA ASP A 251 2.86 15.27 5.47
C ASP A 251 2.08 14.22 4.64
N CYS A 252 2.37 14.11 3.35
CA CYS A 252 1.93 13.01 2.50
C CYS A 252 2.77 11.73 2.67
N LEU A 253 3.87 11.77 3.43
CA LEU A 253 4.73 10.61 3.70
C LEU A 253 4.37 9.96 5.03
N ALA A 254 4.35 8.62 5.05
CA ALA A 254 4.23 7.81 6.26
C ALA A 254 5.40 6.82 6.38
N PRO A 255 6.59 7.28 6.81
CA PRO A 255 7.72 6.39 7.08
C PRO A 255 7.34 5.33 8.11
N ILE A 256 8.01 4.18 8.07
CA ILE A 256 7.87 3.13 9.10
C ILE A 256 8.41 3.67 10.43
N GLY A 257 9.55 4.33 10.39
CA GLY A 257 10.25 4.87 11.54
C GLY A 257 11.20 3.86 12.20
N VAL A 258 12.35 4.34 12.65
CA VAL A 258 13.44 3.54 13.26
C VAL A 258 12.93 2.54 14.29
N ARG A 259 12.09 2.96 15.24
CA ARG A 259 11.58 2.09 16.32
C ARG A 259 10.70 0.95 15.79
N GLN A 260 9.79 1.25 14.87
CA GLN A 260 8.92 0.24 14.29
C GLN A 260 9.70 -0.70 13.37
N LEU A 261 10.68 -0.19 12.63
CA LEU A 261 11.55 -1.00 11.78
C LEU A 261 12.37 -2.01 12.60
N LEU A 262 12.95 -1.58 13.73
CA LEU A 262 13.63 -2.47 14.67
C LEU A 262 12.66 -3.50 15.28
N ALA A 263 11.48 -3.09 15.70
CA ALA A 263 10.46 -4.00 16.25
C ALA A 263 9.98 -5.04 15.22
N GLY A 264 9.87 -4.64 13.95
CA GLY A 264 9.57 -5.55 12.84
C GLY A 264 10.68 -6.55 12.59
N MET A 265 11.94 -6.11 12.56
CA MET A 265 13.10 -7.00 12.35
C MET A 265 13.24 -8.03 13.47
N LEU A 266 13.08 -7.65 14.73
CA LEU A 266 13.12 -8.57 15.87
C LEU A 266 12.07 -9.68 15.81
N LYS A 267 11.02 -9.52 15.00
CA LYS A 267 9.97 -10.53 14.81
C LYS A 267 10.29 -11.52 13.68
N GLY A 268 10.93 -11.07 12.61
CA GLY A 268 11.13 -11.86 11.40
C GLY A 268 12.57 -12.33 11.17
N VAL A 269 13.56 -11.69 11.78
CA VAL A 269 14.98 -11.97 11.57
C VAL A 269 15.62 -12.27 12.92
N ARG A 270 16.25 -13.44 13.07
CA ARG A 270 16.98 -13.83 14.27
C ARG A 270 18.47 -13.53 14.12
N ALA A 271 18.83 -12.29 14.42
CA ALA A 271 20.19 -11.80 14.46
C ALA A 271 20.64 -11.40 15.87
N GLU A 272 21.94 -11.25 16.06
CA GLU A 272 22.55 -10.76 17.31
C GLU A 272 22.58 -9.23 17.38
N PHE A 273 22.72 -8.58 16.22
CA PHE A 273 22.85 -7.14 16.09
C PHE A 273 21.80 -6.57 15.13
N TYR A 274 21.20 -5.43 15.50
CA TYR A 274 20.27 -4.69 14.65
C TYR A 274 20.59 -3.20 14.72
N ALA A 275 20.57 -2.55 13.56
CA ALA A 275 20.62 -1.09 13.46
C ALA A 275 19.63 -0.60 12.40
N ALA A 276 19.05 0.56 12.63
CA ALA A 276 18.12 1.20 11.71
C ALA A 276 18.34 2.71 11.69
N SER A 277 18.12 3.33 10.53
CA SER A 277 18.24 4.77 10.33
C SER A 277 17.16 5.26 9.38
N SER A 278 16.60 6.43 9.69
CA SER A 278 15.64 7.14 8.85
C SER A 278 16.24 8.49 8.50
N ARG A 279 16.38 8.77 7.20
CA ARG A 279 16.85 10.08 6.73
C ARG A 279 15.76 11.14 6.82
N GLU A 280 16.15 12.42 6.76
CA GLU A 280 15.21 13.49 6.46
C GLU A 280 14.60 13.31 5.07
N ALA A 281 13.36 13.78 4.89
CA ALA A 281 12.68 13.73 3.61
C ALA A 281 13.35 14.67 2.59
N ASP A 282 13.42 14.22 1.35
CA ASP A 282 14.00 14.97 0.23
C ASP A 282 13.00 14.99 -0.93
N VAL A 283 13.28 15.75 -1.99
CA VAL A 283 12.34 16.01 -3.09
C VAL A 283 12.98 15.66 -4.42
N TYR A 284 12.35 14.74 -5.15
CA TYR A 284 12.74 14.40 -6.52
C TYR A 284 11.62 14.75 -7.49
N ARG A 285 11.91 15.60 -8.48
CA ARG A 285 10.93 16.07 -9.47
C ARG A 285 9.61 16.50 -8.81
N GLY A 286 9.68 17.38 -7.80
CA GLY A 286 8.51 17.88 -7.09
C GLY A 286 7.75 16.84 -6.25
N ARG A 287 8.25 15.61 -6.11
CA ARG A 287 7.66 14.56 -5.28
C ARG A 287 8.52 14.36 -4.04
N PRO A 288 7.98 14.58 -2.84
CA PRO A 288 8.72 14.27 -1.62
C PRO A 288 8.89 12.75 -1.48
N PHE A 289 10.01 12.31 -0.94
CA PHE A 289 10.29 10.93 -0.60
C PHE A 289 11.18 10.87 0.64
N GLN A 290 11.19 9.72 1.32
CA GLN A 290 12.04 9.48 2.47
C GLN A 290 12.65 8.09 2.38
N ILE A 291 13.92 7.95 2.76
CA ILE A 291 14.64 6.68 2.74
C ILE A 291 14.91 6.24 4.17
N GLU A 292 14.61 4.97 4.43
CA GLU A 292 14.91 4.29 5.68
C GLU A 292 15.70 3.02 5.35
N ALA A 293 16.69 2.71 6.16
CA ALA A 293 17.55 1.55 6.00
C ALA A 293 17.72 0.86 7.35
N ALA A 294 17.81 -0.46 7.32
CA ALA A 294 18.13 -1.25 8.48
C ALA A 294 19.00 -2.44 8.12
N ILE A 295 19.79 -2.89 9.09
CA ILE A 295 20.70 -4.02 8.97
C ILE A 295 20.54 -4.92 10.19
N ALA A 296 20.59 -6.22 9.94
CA ALA A 296 20.64 -7.27 10.95
C ALA A 296 21.88 -8.14 10.67
N PHE A 297 22.64 -8.50 11.70
CA PHE A 297 23.92 -9.21 11.57
C PHE A 297 24.16 -10.22 12.70
N GLY A 298 24.80 -11.34 12.39
CA GLY A 298 25.15 -12.41 13.34
C GLY A 298 23.97 -13.33 13.69
N GLY A 299 24.14 -14.16 14.72
CA GLY A 299 23.11 -15.06 15.23
C GLY A 299 22.86 -16.28 14.33
N GLU A 300 21.59 -16.52 14.01
CA GLU A 300 21.16 -17.69 13.21
C GLU A 300 21.22 -17.43 11.69
N LEU A 301 21.85 -16.32 11.27
CA LEU A 301 21.98 -15.98 9.85
C LEU A 301 23.13 -16.77 9.19
N PRO A 302 22.97 -17.23 7.92
CA PRO A 302 24.03 -17.91 7.18
C PRO A 302 25.28 -17.02 7.04
N GLY A 303 26.45 -17.55 7.39
CA GLY A 303 27.71 -16.79 7.39
C GLY A 303 28.51 -16.89 6.09
N ASP A 304 28.21 -17.88 5.25
CA ASP A 304 28.88 -18.21 4.00
C ASP A 304 28.10 -17.76 2.76
N GLU A 305 26.89 -17.23 2.94
CA GLU A 305 26.06 -16.69 1.86
C GLU A 305 26.24 -15.18 1.67
N THR A 306 25.89 -14.70 0.47
CA THR A 306 25.79 -13.26 0.21
C THR A 306 24.66 -12.65 1.03
N ALA A 307 24.85 -11.40 1.48
CA ALA A 307 23.84 -10.67 2.23
C ALA A 307 22.48 -10.64 1.51
N ARG A 308 21.41 -10.98 2.23
CA ARG A 308 20.03 -10.90 1.73
C ARG A 308 19.57 -9.44 1.72
N VAL A 309 19.26 -8.92 0.54
CA VAL A 309 18.74 -7.55 0.37
C VAL A 309 17.22 -7.57 0.31
N ILE A 310 16.57 -7.08 1.37
CA ILE A 310 15.12 -6.93 1.45
C ILE A 310 14.76 -5.50 1.07
N ARG A 311 13.83 -5.34 0.12
CA ARG A 311 13.46 -4.03 -0.44
C ARG A 311 12.00 -3.73 -0.20
N PHE A 312 11.72 -2.49 0.17
CA PHE A 312 10.36 -1.98 0.36
C PHE A 312 10.16 -0.70 -0.46
N ALA A 313 8.94 -0.53 -0.99
CA ALA A 313 8.48 0.74 -1.52
C ALA A 313 7.10 1.03 -0.94
N ASN A 314 6.93 2.19 -0.29
CA ASN A 314 5.66 2.58 0.37
C ASN A 314 5.10 1.46 1.28
N ARG A 315 5.96 0.81 2.07
CA ARG A 315 5.65 -0.32 2.98
C ARG A 315 5.22 -1.62 2.28
N VAL A 316 5.36 -1.70 0.96
CA VAL A 316 5.11 -2.91 0.17
C VAL A 316 6.44 -3.62 -0.09
N PRO A 317 6.57 -4.91 0.24
CA PRO A 317 7.74 -5.70 -0.10
C PRO A 317 7.91 -5.87 -1.62
N LEU A 318 9.14 -5.76 -2.11
CA LEU A 318 9.49 -5.97 -3.51
C LEU A 318 10.25 -7.29 -3.69
N LEU A 319 9.52 -8.36 -4.03
CA LEU A 319 10.10 -9.71 -4.14
C LEU A 319 10.85 -9.96 -5.45
N PHE A 320 10.29 -9.50 -6.57
CA PHE A 320 10.78 -9.85 -7.91
C PHE A 320 11.83 -8.86 -8.44
N GLN A 321 12.60 -9.34 -9.43
CA GLN A 321 13.54 -8.55 -10.25
C GLN A 321 14.50 -7.65 -9.44
N GLN A 322 15.16 -8.24 -8.44
CA GLN A 322 16.02 -7.49 -7.52
C GLN A 322 17.18 -6.77 -8.23
N SER A 323 17.86 -7.45 -9.16
CA SER A 323 19.05 -6.94 -9.85
C SER A 323 18.83 -5.66 -10.67
N ALA A 324 17.59 -5.40 -11.11
CA ALA A 324 17.25 -4.19 -11.86
C ALA A 324 17.00 -2.98 -10.95
N CYS A 325 16.79 -3.18 -9.66
CA CYS A 325 16.36 -2.14 -8.73
C CYS A 325 17.50 -1.24 -8.27
N SER A 326 17.25 0.06 -8.17
CA SER A 326 18.22 1.04 -7.67
C SER A 326 18.69 0.74 -6.25
N SER A 327 17.81 0.24 -5.37
CA SER A 327 18.17 -0.10 -3.99
C SER A 327 18.97 -1.40 -3.85
N PHE A 328 18.98 -2.25 -4.88
CA PHE A 328 19.87 -3.42 -4.90
C PHE A 328 21.25 -3.07 -5.47
N LYS A 329 21.31 -2.09 -6.39
CA LYS A 329 22.55 -1.63 -7.00
C LYS A 329 23.36 -0.69 -6.10
N ALA A 330 22.68 0.02 -5.20
CA ALA A 330 23.29 0.88 -4.19
C ALA A 330 23.87 0.03 -3.05
#